data_AF-A0A3S4N3Q7-F1
#
_entry.id   AF-A0A3S4N3Q7-F1
#
_cell.length_a   1.000
_cell.length_b   1.000
_cell.length_c   1.000
_cell.angle_alpha   90.00
_cell.angle_beta   90.00
_cell.angle_gamma   90.00
#
_symmetry.space_group_name_H-M   'P 1'
#
loop_
_entity.id
_entity.type
_entity.pdbx_description
1 polymer ?
#
loop_
_entity_poly.entity_id
_entity_poly.type
_entity_poly.pdbx_seq_one_letter_code
_entity_poly.pdbx_strand_id
1 'polypeptide(L)'
;MKISKIPTDYLFIKSIDSNEFSDFAIIHTTEQWRELCTERLDSVKPFENDTFFKWLNYKDEAVDFFRFTDESFSEIKDWFQNNDMFFVETNEEEISQLKPLDFVLNCYQMQVFTDGTAIYNAFEKHLGTEYWTLQFSLNELTQTT
;
A
#
# COMPACT_ATOMS: atom_id res chain seq x y z
N MET A 1 -1.20 18.41 3.73
CA MET A 1 -1.03 17.38 2.68
C MET A 1 -1.29 17.94 1.28
N LYS A 2 -0.57 17.47 0.27
CA LYS A 2 -0.85 17.77 -1.15
C LYS A 2 -0.33 16.66 -2.06
N ILE A 3 -1.01 16.40 -3.17
CA ILE A 3 -0.50 15.48 -4.20
C ILE A 3 0.84 16.00 -4.72
N SER A 4 1.83 15.11 -4.76
CA SER A 4 3.14 15.39 -5.35
C SER A 4 3.20 14.94 -6.81
N LYS A 5 4.01 15.65 -7.59
CA LYS A 5 4.34 15.29 -8.97
C LYS A 5 5.61 14.46 -9.08
N ILE A 6 6.34 14.34 -7.97
CA ILE A 6 7.56 13.54 -7.87
C ILE A 6 7.32 12.43 -6.83
N PRO A 7 8.07 11.32 -6.91
CA PRO A 7 8.04 10.31 -5.86
C PRO A 7 8.36 10.91 -4.49
N THR A 8 7.62 10.46 -3.48
CA THR A 8 7.86 10.80 -2.07
C THR A 8 7.95 9.50 -1.27
N ASP A 9 8.06 9.60 0.05
CA ASP A 9 8.00 8.43 0.93
C ASP A 9 6.57 8.00 1.27
N TYR A 10 5.55 8.74 0.80
CA TYR A 10 4.15 8.45 1.11
C TYR A 10 3.35 8.24 -0.18
N LEU A 11 3.05 6.98 -0.46
CA LEU A 11 2.21 6.56 -1.57
C LEU A 11 0.81 6.24 -1.06
N PHE A 12 -0.15 7.06 -1.43
CA PHE A 12 -1.55 6.84 -1.11
C PHE A 12 -2.16 5.94 -2.19
N ILE A 13 -2.87 4.90 -1.78
CA ILE A 13 -3.47 3.91 -2.69
C ILE A 13 -4.83 3.47 -2.16
N LYS A 14 -5.81 3.23 -3.04
CA LYS A 14 -7.11 2.69 -2.61
C LYS A 14 -6.91 1.33 -1.95
N SER A 15 -7.71 1.08 -0.91
CA SER A 15 -7.84 -0.23 -0.31
C SER A 15 -9.05 -0.96 -0.89
N ILE A 16 -8.97 -2.28 -0.86
CA ILE A 16 -10.09 -3.18 -1.09
C ILE A 16 -10.28 -3.96 0.20
N ASP A 17 -11.49 -3.94 0.73
CA ASP A 17 -11.90 -4.89 1.75
C ASP A 17 -13.35 -5.33 1.51
N SER A 18 -13.72 -6.47 2.10
CA SER A 18 -15.02 -7.12 1.85
C SER A 18 -16.21 -6.38 2.47
N ASN A 19 -15.98 -5.43 3.36
CA ASN A 19 -17.02 -4.77 4.15
C ASN A 19 -16.91 -3.24 4.15
N GLU A 20 -16.10 -2.67 3.25
CA GLU A 20 -15.82 -1.24 3.13
C GLU A 20 -15.41 -0.58 4.46
N PHE A 21 -14.62 -1.28 5.27
CA PHE A 21 -14.08 -0.79 6.54
C PHE A 21 -12.75 -0.05 6.40
N SER A 22 -12.19 0.04 5.20
CA SER A 22 -11.01 0.85 4.86
C SER A 22 -11.29 1.58 3.56
N ASP A 23 -10.88 2.84 3.47
CA ASP A 23 -11.06 3.64 2.25
C ASP A 23 -9.78 3.72 1.41
N PHE A 24 -8.63 3.79 2.08
CA PHE A 24 -7.32 3.84 1.44
C PHE A 24 -6.23 3.32 2.39
N ALA A 25 -5.04 3.14 1.83
CA ALA A 25 -3.83 2.83 2.56
C ALA A 25 -2.71 3.81 2.17
N ILE A 26 -1.74 3.96 3.08
CA ILE A 26 -0.49 4.66 2.83
C ILE A 26 0.62 3.62 2.86
N ILE A 27 1.36 3.51 1.77
CA ILE A 27 2.58 2.72 1.70
C ILE A 27 3.77 3.64 1.95
N HIS A 28 4.62 3.26 2.89
CA HIS A 28 5.83 3.99 3.27
C HIS A 28 6.98 3.61 2.33
N THR A 29 7.05 4.30 1.20
CA THR A 29 8.00 4.04 0.12
C THR A 29 9.35 4.71 0.39
N THR A 30 9.97 4.43 1.54
CA THR A 30 11.31 4.95 1.89
C THR A 30 12.39 4.41 0.94
N GLU A 31 13.60 4.99 0.98
CA GLU A 31 14.75 4.44 0.24
C GLU A 31 15.01 2.97 0.57
N GLN A 32 15.04 2.63 1.87
CA GLN A 32 15.20 1.25 2.32
C GLN A 32 14.10 0.32 1.80
N TRP A 33 12.84 0.79 1.77
CA TRP A 33 11.74 0.03 1.20
C TRP A 33 11.93 -0.25 -0.29
N ARG A 34 12.42 0.74 -1.06
CA ARG A 34 12.69 0.60 -2.50
C ARG A 34 13.81 -0.40 -2.78
N GLU A 35 14.87 -0.40 -1.96
CA GLU A 35 15.96 -1.39 -2.03
C GLU A 35 15.43 -2.80 -1.78
N LEU A 36 14.69 -3.00 -0.69
CA LEU A 36 14.08 -4.29 -0.37
C LEU A 36 13.14 -4.78 -1.48
N CYS A 37 12.33 -3.90 -2.06
CA CYS A 37 11.44 -4.27 -3.16
C CYS A 37 12.20 -4.66 -4.43
N THR A 38 13.38 -4.09 -4.67
CA THR A 38 14.26 -4.51 -5.77
C THR A 38 14.76 -5.94 -5.57
N GLU A 39 15.20 -6.29 -4.36
CA GLU A 39 15.61 -7.66 -4.03
C GLU A 39 14.46 -8.67 -4.14
N ARG A 40 13.24 -8.26 -3.76
CA ARG A 40 12.03 -9.09 -3.89
C ARG A 40 11.64 -9.33 -5.33
N LEU A 41 11.76 -8.31 -6.19
CA LEU A 41 11.60 -8.45 -7.64
C LEU A 41 12.59 -9.47 -8.22
N ASP A 42 13.86 -9.44 -7.78
CA ASP A 42 14.84 -10.44 -8.20
C ASP A 42 14.50 -11.86 -7.71
N SER A 43 13.91 -11.97 -6.52
CA SER A 43 13.53 -13.24 -5.90
C SER A 43 12.39 -13.97 -6.64
N VAL A 44 11.49 -13.25 -7.30
CA VAL A 44 10.36 -13.85 -8.04
C VAL A 44 10.72 -14.26 -9.48
N LYS A 45 11.80 -13.70 -10.07
CA LYS A 45 12.23 -13.96 -11.46
C LYS A 45 12.36 -15.45 -11.82
N PRO A 46 12.91 -16.33 -10.96
CA PRO A 46 13.03 -17.76 -11.30
C PRO A 46 11.70 -18.46 -11.59
N PHE A 47 10.57 -17.88 -11.18
CA PHE A 47 9.23 -18.44 -11.33
C PHE A 47 8.43 -17.83 -12.49
N GLU A 48 9.02 -16.95 -13.32
CA GLU A 48 8.28 -16.23 -14.38
C GLU A 48 7.53 -17.14 -15.36
N ASN A 49 8.03 -18.37 -15.57
CA ASN A 49 7.45 -19.36 -16.49
C ASN A 49 6.68 -20.49 -15.77
N ASP A 50 6.57 -20.44 -14.43
CA ASP A 50 5.85 -21.46 -13.65
C ASP A 50 4.37 -21.06 -13.53
N THR A 51 3.50 -21.77 -14.27
CA THR A 51 2.06 -21.51 -14.28
C THR A 51 1.34 -21.93 -12.99
N PHE A 52 2.00 -22.65 -12.08
CA PHE A 52 1.45 -23.04 -10.77
C PHE A 52 1.93 -22.12 -9.65
N PHE A 53 2.95 -21.30 -9.92
CA PHE A 53 3.42 -20.30 -9.00
C PHE A 53 2.49 -19.07 -9.01
N LYS A 54 2.24 -18.49 -7.83
CA LYS A 54 1.34 -17.34 -7.70
C LYS A 54 2.06 -16.08 -7.24
N TRP A 55 2.76 -16.13 -6.11
CA TRP A 55 3.54 -15.02 -5.54
C TRP A 55 4.49 -15.51 -4.45
N LEU A 56 5.49 -14.69 -4.11
CA LEU A 56 6.21 -14.79 -2.85
C LEU A 56 5.53 -13.91 -1.80
N ASN A 57 5.47 -14.37 -0.56
CA ASN A 57 4.85 -13.63 0.55
C ASN A 57 5.92 -13.24 1.57
N TYR A 58 5.96 -11.95 1.91
CA TYR A 58 6.91 -11.37 2.86
C TYR A 58 6.16 -10.79 4.05
N LYS A 59 6.68 -11.03 5.26
CA LYS A 59 6.27 -10.22 6.42
C LYS A 59 6.77 -8.79 6.19
N ASP A 60 5.86 -7.84 6.07
CA ASP A 60 6.18 -6.45 5.81
C ASP A 60 5.07 -5.54 6.34
N GLU A 61 5.48 -4.53 7.12
CA GLU A 61 4.58 -3.63 7.87
C GLU A 61 4.69 -2.18 7.35
N ALA A 62 5.24 -1.95 6.15
CA ALA A 62 5.38 -0.61 5.57
C ALA A 62 4.06 -0.04 5.00
N VAL A 63 2.92 -0.43 5.56
CA VAL A 63 1.58 -0.01 5.12
C VAL A 63 0.67 0.26 6.31
N ASP A 64 -0.08 1.35 6.22
CA ASP A 64 -1.14 1.71 7.17
C ASP A 64 -2.46 1.92 6.44
N PHE A 65 -3.58 1.54 7.07
CA PHE A 65 -4.92 1.64 6.49
C PHE A 65 -5.75 2.71 7.20
N PHE A 66 -6.56 3.44 6.44
CA PHE A 66 -7.28 4.62 6.93
C PHE A 66 -8.71 4.70 6.40
N ARG A 67 -9.49 5.56 7.06
CA ARG A 67 -10.83 5.98 6.62
C ARG A 67 -10.80 7.42 6.12
N PHE A 68 -11.73 7.75 5.24
CA PHE A 68 -12.07 9.14 5.01
C PHE A 68 -12.73 9.75 6.24
N THR A 69 -12.51 11.04 6.43
CA THR A 69 -13.16 11.85 7.45
C THR A 69 -13.46 13.24 6.89
N ASP A 70 -14.55 13.83 7.34
CA ASP A 70 -14.91 15.21 7.01
C ASP A 70 -14.24 16.21 7.99
N GLU A 71 -13.56 15.73 9.04
CA GLU A 71 -12.95 16.56 10.09
C GLU A 71 -11.56 17.10 9.71
N SER A 72 -10.75 16.28 9.03
CA SER A 72 -9.36 16.59 8.65
C SER A 72 -9.06 16.01 7.27
N PHE A 73 -8.37 16.79 6.43
CA PHE A 73 -7.93 16.38 5.09
C PHE A 73 -9.04 15.75 4.22
N SER A 74 -10.26 16.30 4.29
CA SER A 74 -11.43 15.80 3.54
C SER A 74 -11.20 15.76 2.03
N GLU A 75 -10.29 16.60 1.52
CA GLU A 75 -9.90 16.65 0.11
C GLU A 75 -9.28 15.35 -0.42
N ILE A 76 -8.76 14.48 0.45
CA ILE A 76 -8.22 13.17 0.06
C ILE A 76 -9.29 12.33 -0.63
N LYS A 77 -10.54 12.41 -0.15
CA LYS A 77 -11.67 11.70 -0.75
C LYS A 77 -11.89 12.10 -2.21
N ASP A 78 -11.73 13.39 -2.52
CA ASP A 78 -11.87 13.90 -3.89
C ASP A 78 -10.69 13.49 -4.78
N TRP A 79 -9.48 13.39 -4.22
CA TRP A 79 -8.30 12.91 -4.96
C TRP A 79 -8.48 11.47 -5.47
N PHE A 80 -9.11 10.61 -4.66
CA PHE A 80 -9.40 9.22 -5.02
C PHE A 80 -10.57 9.03 -6.01
N GLN A 81 -11.35 10.08 -6.31
CA GLN A 81 -12.39 9.99 -7.36
C GLN A 81 -11.79 9.80 -8.75
N ASN A 82 -10.60 10.38 -8.99
CA ASN A 82 -9.96 10.41 -10.30
C ASN A 82 -8.67 9.58 -10.37
N ASN A 83 -8.17 9.11 -9.24
CA ASN A 83 -6.91 8.39 -9.14
C ASN A 83 -7.05 7.21 -8.19
N ASP A 84 -6.39 6.11 -8.52
CA ASP A 84 -6.33 4.93 -7.66
C ASP A 84 -5.12 4.96 -6.72
N MET A 85 -4.07 5.69 -7.13
CA MET A 85 -2.80 5.77 -6.43
C MET A 85 -2.06 7.07 -6.78
N PHE A 86 -1.41 7.70 -5.81
CA PHE A 86 -0.62 8.93 -6.00
C PHE A 86 0.34 9.20 -4.85
N PHE A 87 1.45 9.89 -5.12
CA PHE A 87 2.37 10.36 -4.09
C PHE A 87 1.86 11.61 -3.39
N VAL A 88 2.18 11.77 -2.11
CA VAL A 88 1.74 12.90 -1.29
C VAL A 88 2.93 13.54 -0.57
N GLU A 89 3.06 14.86 -0.69
CA GLU A 89 3.93 15.63 0.19
C GLU A 89 3.23 15.81 1.54
N THR A 90 3.74 15.11 2.55
CA THR A 90 3.24 15.11 3.93
C THR A 90 4.34 14.72 4.94
N ASN A 91 3.97 14.57 6.21
CA ASN A 91 4.83 14.14 7.31
C ASN A 91 4.00 13.34 8.35
N GLU A 92 4.69 12.75 9.32
CA GLU A 92 4.06 11.93 10.36
C GLU A 92 3.02 12.69 11.22
N GLU A 93 3.23 13.98 11.48
CA GLU A 93 2.28 14.80 12.25
C GLU A 93 0.96 14.97 11.51
N GLU A 94 1.00 15.29 10.21
CA GLU A 94 -0.19 15.35 9.37
C GLU A 94 -0.86 13.99 9.24
N ILE A 95 -0.10 12.91 9.03
CA ILE A 95 -0.64 11.54 8.95
C ILE A 95 -1.35 11.14 10.25
N SER A 96 -0.83 11.54 11.42
CA SER A 96 -1.44 11.24 12.71
C SER A 96 -2.83 11.87 12.91
N GLN A 97 -3.20 12.85 12.10
CA GLN A 97 -4.51 13.50 12.11
C GLN A 97 -5.52 12.82 11.16
N LEU A 98 -5.08 11.87 10.33
CA LEU A 98 -5.98 11.04 9.52
C LEU A 98 -6.79 10.10 10.41
N LYS A 99 -7.97 9.70 9.93
CA LYS A 99 -8.82 8.77 10.67
C LYS A 99 -8.27 7.33 10.52
N PRO A 100 -7.75 6.71 11.60
CA PRO A 100 -7.33 5.32 11.54
C PRO A 100 -8.55 4.40 11.46
N LEU A 101 -8.30 3.10 11.31
CA LEU A 101 -9.32 2.08 11.51
C LEU A 101 -9.75 2.03 12.99
N ASP A 102 -11.00 1.64 13.25
CA ASP A 102 -11.54 1.49 14.62
C ASP A 102 -11.04 0.21 15.34
N PHE A 103 -10.12 -0.53 14.71
CA PHE A 103 -9.59 -1.81 15.18
C PHE A 103 -8.13 -1.99 14.72
N VAL A 104 -7.47 -2.98 15.31
CA VAL A 104 -6.04 -3.27 15.05
C VAL A 104 -5.90 -4.43 14.07
N LEU A 105 -5.16 -4.19 12.99
CA LEU A 105 -4.79 -5.23 12.03
C LEU A 105 -3.53 -5.98 12.51
N ASN A 106 -3.39 -7.21 12.04
CA ASN A 106 -2.28 -8.10 12.33
C ASN A 106 -1.82 -8.82 11.06
N CYS A 107 -0.70 -9.54 11.15
CA CYS A 107 -0.21 -10.40 10.07
C CYS A 107 -0.02 -9.65 8.74
N TYR A 108 0.53 -8.44 8.81
CA TYR A 108 0.85 -7.63 7.65
C TYR A 108 1.84 -8.34 6.73
N GLN A 109 1.51 -8.31 5.46
CA GLN A 109 2.17 -9.06 4.42
C GLN A 109 2.24 -8.26 3.13
N MET A 110 3.30 -8.50 2.38
CA MET A 110 3.44 -8.06 1.00
C MET A 110 3.55 -9.27 0.10
N GLN A 111 2.63 -9.38 -0.86
CA GLN A 111 2.66 -10.43 -1.87
C GLN A 111 3.26 -9.85 -3.15
N VAL A 112 4.34 -10.46 -3.63
CA VAL A 112 5.07 -10.02 -4.83
C VAL A 112 4.88 -11.05 -5.94
N PHE A 113 4.35 -10.58 -7.06
CA PHE A 113 4.00 -11.39 -8.22
C PHE A 113 5.14 -11.41 -9.25
N THR A 114 5.16 -12.43 -10.11
CA THR A 114 6.19 -12.59 -11.13
C THR A 114 6.16 -11.54 -12.24
N ASP A 115 5.02 -10.86 -12.42
CA ASP A 115 4.87 -9.72 -13.34
C ASP A 115 5.48 -8.41 -12.78
N GLY A 116 6.05 -8.46 -11.58
CA GLY A 116 6.68 -7.34 -10.91
C GLY A 116 5.70 -6.37 -10.23
N THR A 117 4.46 -6.80 -10.04
CA THR A 117 3.48 -6.10 -9.21
C THR A 117 3.44 -6.66 -7.79
N ALA A 118 2.77 -5.95 -6.90
CA ALA A 118 2.55 -6.36 -5.53
C ALA A 118 1.20 -5.89 -4.99
N ILE A 119 0.77 -6.54 -3.91
CA ILE A 119 -0.30 -6.08 -3.02
C ILE A 119 0.18 -6.15 -1.58
N TYR A 120 -0.30 -5.23 -0.77
CA TYR A 120 -0.24 -5.36 0.68
C TYR A 120 -1.53 -5.97 1.19
N ASN A 121 -1.40 -6.81 2.22
CA ASN A 121 -2.55 -7.34 2.93
C ASN A 121 -2.32 -7.46 4.43
N ALA A 122 -3.40 -7.35 5.18
CA ALA A 122 -3.41 -7.52 6.63
C ALA A 122 -4.74 -8.11 7.10
N PHE A 123 -4.75 -8.65 8.32
CA PHE A 123 -5.87 -9.42 8.86
C PHE A 123 -6.38 -8.80 10.15
N GLU A 124 -7.70 -8.64 10.26
CA GLU A 124 -8.32 -8.36 11.55
C GLU A 124 -8.62 -9.69 12.26
N LYS A 125 -8.16 -9.80 13.51
CA LYS A 125 -8.11 -11.07 14.26
C LYS A 125 -9.49 -11.61 14.63
N HIS A 126 -10.46 -10.74 14.87
CA HIS A 126 -11.75 -11.08 15.47
C HIS A 126 -12.88 -11.30 14.45
N LEU A 127 -12.82 -10.61 13.32
CA LEU A 127 -13.79 -10.61 12.24
C LEU A 127 -13.39 -11.59 11.13
N GLY A 128 -12.13 -12.03 11.09
CA GLY A 128 -11.61 -12.86 9.99
C GLY A 128 -11.61 -12.12 8.66
N THR A 129 -11.60 -10.78 8.71
CA THR A 129 -11.64 -9.90 7.54
C THR A 129 -10.23 -9.59 7.09
N GLU A 130 -10.02 -9.66 5.79
CA GLU A 130 -8.77 -9.29 5.13
C GLU A 130 -8.90 -7.91 4.49
N TYR A 131 -7.82 -7.15 4.60
CA TYR A 131 -7.68 -5.80 4.08
C TYR A 131 -6.56 -5.83 3.05
N TRP A 132 -6.81 -5.27 1.89
CA TRP A 132 -5.91 -5.31 0.75
C TRP A 132 -5.69 -3.91 0.22
N THR A 133 -4.51 -3.64 -0.34
CA THR A 133 -4.37 -2.52 -1.27
C THR A 133 -4.84 -2.93 -2.66
N LEU A 134 -5.09 -1.96 -3.54
CA LEU A 134 -4.99 -2.25 -4.97
C LEU A 134 -3.60 -2.79 -5.32
N GLN A 135 -3.52 -3.52 -6.43
CA GLN A 135 -2.27 -4.01 -6.99
C GLN A 135 -1.48 -2.83 -7.59
N PHE A 136 -0.19 -2.77 -7.27
CA PHE A 136 0.70 -1.69 -7.71
C PHE A 136 2.01 -2.24 -8.29
N SER A 137 2.66 -1.47 -9.15
CA SER A 137 3.88 -1.90 -9.86
C SER A 137 5.12 -1.59 -9.02
N LEU A 138 5.86 -2.61 -8.59
CA LEU A 138 7.18 -2.39 -7.96
C LEU A 138 8.20 -1.93 -8.99
N ASN A 139 8.11 -2.43 -10.22
CA ASN A 139 8.99 -2.00 -11.30
C ASN A 139 8.94 -0.48 -11.52
N GLU A 140 7.79 0.17 -11.32
CA GLU A 140 7.67 1.63 -11.43
C GLU A 140 8.20 2.34 -10.17
N LEU A 141 7.93 1.78 -8.98
CA LEU A 141 8.26 2.43 -7.71
C LEU A 141 9.73 2.27 -7.28
N THR A 142 10.46 1.30 -7.83
CA THR A 142 11.87 1.05 -7.52
C THR A 142 12.84 1.57 -8.57
N GLN A 143 12.35 2.12 -9.69
CA GLN A 143 13.20 2.77 -10.67
C GLN A 143 13.89 3.99 -10.05
N THR A 144 15.23 3.93 -10.00
CA THR A 144 16.06 5.06 -9.57
C THR A 144 15.93 6.17 -10.62
N THR A 145 15.46 7.35 -10.20
CA THR A 145 15.40 8.53 -11.07
C THR A 145 16.78 9.12 -11.29
#